data_AF-A0A8X6VXQ2-F1
#
_entry.id   AF-A0A8X6VXQ2-F1
#
_cell.length_a   1.000
_cell.length_b   1.000
_cell.length_c   1.000
_cell.angle_alpha   90.00
_cell.angle_beta   90.00
_cell.angle_gamma   90.00
#
_symmetry.space_group_name_H-M   'P 1'
#
loop_
_entity.id
_entity.type
_entity.pdbx_description
1 polymer ?
#
loop_
_entity_poly.entity_id
_entity_poly.type
_entity_poly.pdbx_seq_one_letter_code
_entity_poly.pdbx_strand_id
1 'polypeptide(L)' 'MPSCCGYIGDLPTITQERHRTYVQNCLQSLLEYDDDVEIDVAIAADKLRRAMNELGKITGKIRVDDILDVIFKDFCIGK' A
#
# COMPACT_ATOMS: atom_id res chain seq x y z
N MET A 1 -47.88 -0.35 -11.26
CA MET A 1 -47.55 0.15 -9.90
C MET A 1 -46.36 -0.66 -9.40
N PRO A 2 -45.26 -0.02 -8.99
CA PRO A 2 -43.91 -0.59 -8.91
C PRO A 2 -43.65 -1.27 -7.56
N SER A 3 -43.07 -2.46 -7.59
CA SER A 3 -42.50 -3.12 -6.41
C SER A 3 -40.97 -3.14 -6.54
N CYS A 4 -40.37 -1.96 -6.43
CA CYS A 4 -38.95 -1.83 -6.11
C CYS A 4 -38.81 -1.97 -4.59
N CYS A 5 -38.76 -3.20 -4.08
CA CYS A 5 -38.34 -3.46 -2.71
C CYS A 5 -36.91 -4.01 -2.74
N GLY A 6 -36.02 -3.28 -2.07
CA GLY A 6 -34.59 -3.28 -2.29
C GLY A 6 -33.85 -4.49 -1.74
N TYR A 7 -32.94 -4.99 -2.57
CA TYR A 7 -31.73 -5.71 -2.16
C TYR A 7 -30.55 -4.79 -2.46
N ILE A 8 -30.33 -3.76 -1.62
CA ILE A 8 -29.08 -2.95 -1.63
C ILE A 8 -28.27 -3.32 -0.37
N GLY A 9 -28.27 -4.60 0.00
CA GLY A 9 -27.58 -5.10 1.19
C GLY A 9 -26.22 -5.74 0.92
N ASP A 10 -25.94 -6.15 -0.33
CA ASP A 10 -24.81 -7.06 -0.65
C ASP A 10 -23.98 -6.64 -1.88
N LEU A 11 -24.18 -5.43 -2.41
CA LEU A 11 -23.27 -4.90 -3.42
C LEU A 11 -21.99 -4.44 -2.70
N PRO A 12 -20.79 -4.94 -3.07
CA PRO A 12 -19.55 -4.45 -2.50
C PRO A 12 -19.51 -2.93 -2.72
N THR A 13 -19.49 -2.19 -1.61
CA THR A 13 -19.47 -0.73 -1.67
C THR A 13 -18.17 -0.28 -2.35
N ILE A 14 -18.21 0.82 -3.11
CA ILE A 14 -17.05 1.36 -3.86
C ILE A 14 -15.80 1.49 -2.94
N THR A 15 -16.00 1.76 -1.65
CA THR A 15 -14.97 1.78 -0.61
C THR A 15 -14.33 0.41 -0.35
N GLN A 16 -15.12 -0.66 -0.29
CA GLN A 16 -14.62 -2.03 -0.11
C GLN A 16 -13.78 -2.50 -1.31
N GLU A 17 -14.24 -2.26 -2.53
CA GLU A 17 -13.48 -2.59 -3.75
C GLU A 17 -12.16 -1.82 -3.80
N ARG A 18 -12.21 -0.50 -3.53
CA ARG A 18 -11.03 0.34 -3.53
C ARG A 18 -10.01 -0.06 -2.46
N HIS A 19 -10.46 -0.38 -1.24
CA HIS A 19 -9.59 -0.88 -0.18
C HIS A 19 -8.97 -2.22 -0.57
N ARG A 20 -9.74 -3.13 -1.18
CA ARG A 20 -9.23 -4.39 -1.69
C ARG A 20 -8.13 -4.18 -2.73
N THR A 21 -8.31 -3.25 -3.66
CA THR A 21 -7.27 -2.88 -4.63
C THR A 21 -6.00 -2.39 -3.95
N TYR A 22 -6.10 -1.52 -2.93
CA TYR A 22 -4.93 -1.04 -2.20
C TYR A 22 -4.20 -2.18 -1.45
N VAL A 23 -4.94 -3.11 -0.83
CA VAL A 23 -4.33 -4.29 -0.18
C VAL A 23 -3.63 -5.17 -1.20
N GLN A 24 -4.25 -5.41 -2.37
CA GLN A 24 -3.66 -6.20 -3.44
C GLN A 24 -2.36 -5.57 -3.98
N ASN A 25 -2.35 -4.26 -4.21
CA ASN A 25 -1.17 -3.54 -4.66
C ASN A 25 -0.04 -3.55 -3.60
N CYS A 26 -0.42 -3.45 -2.33
CA CYS A 26 0.52 -3.57 -1.21
C CYS A 26 1.18 -4.96 -1.21
N LEU A 27 0.37 -6.02 -1.27
CA LEU A 27 0.87 -7.39 -1.32
C LEU A 27 1.78 -7.64 -2.53
N GLN A 28 1.38 -7.16 -3.71
CA GLN A 28 2.19 -7.30 -4.93
C GLN A 28 3.56 -6.63 -4.77
N SER A 29 3.61 -5.43 -4.17
CA SER A 29 4.87 -4.73 -3.93
C SER A 29 5.75 -5.47 -2.91
N LEU A 30 5.17 -6.17 -1.94
CA LEU A 30 5.92 -7.00 -0.98
C LEU A 30 6.46 -8.28 -1.61
N LEU A 31 5.75 -8.88 -2.56
CA LEU A 31 6.25 -10.03 -3.30
C LEU A 31 7.46 -9.63 -4.16
N GLU A 32 7.37 -8.51 -4.87
CA GLU A 32 8.49 -7.99 -5.67
C GLU A 32 9.68 -7.58 -4.81
N TYR A 33 9.46 -7.13 -3.57
CA TYR A 33 10.55 -6.89 -2.62
C TYR A 33 11.34 -8.16 -2.31
N ASP A 34 10.65 -9.28 -2.09
CA ASP A 34 11.28 -10.56 -1.73
C ASP A 34 12.19 -11.07 -2.86
N ASP A 35 11.81 -10.82 -4.12
CA ASP A 35 12.62 -11.14 -5.30
C ASP A 35 13.86 -10.24 -5.44
N ASP A 36 13.74 -8.95 -5.06
CA ASP A 36 14.78 -7.93 -5.31
C ASP A 36 15.77 -7.73 -4.13
N VAL A 37 15.44 -8.17 -2.91
CA VAL A 37 16.20 -7.87 -1.69
C VAL A 37 17.65 -8.38 -1.70
N GLU A 38 17.90 -9.52 -2.36
CA GLU A 38 19.25 -10.09 -2.48
C GLU A 38 20.03 -9.51 -3.67
N ILE A 39 19.36 -8.78 -4.58
CA ILE A 39 19.94 -8.26 -5.82
C ILE A 39 20.34 -6.79 -5.64
N ASP A 40 19.40 -5.95 -5.19
CA ASP A 40 19.62 -4.52 -5.03
C ASP A 40 18.75 -3.95 -3.89
N VAL A 41 19.41 -3.62 -2.79
CA VAL A 41 18.78 -3.06 -1.58
C VAL A 41 18.04 -1.75 -1.87
N ALA A 42 18.51 -0.93 -2.81
CA ALA A 42 17.85 0.33 -3.14
C ALA A 42 16.55 0.11 -3.91
N ILE A 43 16.52 -0.86 -4.84
CA ILE A 43 15.31 -1.28 -5.54
C ILE A 43 14.32 -1.89 -4.55
N ALA A 44 14.78 -2.81 -3.70
CA ALA A 44 13.98 -3.44 -2.67
C ALA A 44 13.36 -2.39 -1.70
N ALA A 45 14.14 -1.40 -1.27
CA ALA A 45 13.63 -0.31 -0.44
C ALA A 45 12.52 0.51 -1.14
N ASP A 46 12.61 0.75 -2.45
CA ASP A 46 11.54 1.41 -3.19
C ASP A 46 10.26 0.56 -3.24
N LYS A 47 10.38 -0.78 -3.33
CA LYS A 47 9.23 -1.70 -3.26
C LYS A 47 8.53 -1.66 -1.90
N LEU A 48 9.30 -1.69 -0.80
CA LEU A 48 8.75 -1.51 0.55
C LEU A 48 8.06 -0.15 0.70
N ARG A 49 8.67 0.91 0.19
CA ARG A 49 8.06 2.24 0.16
C ARG A 49 6.71 2.26 -0.56
N ARG A 50 6.61 1.59 -1.71
CA ARG A 50 5.35 1.47 -2.47
C ARG A 50 4.30 0.69 -1.67
N ALA A 51 4.67 -0.43 -1.05
CA ALA A 51 3.78 -1.21 -0.18
C ALA A 51 3.21 -0.36 0.96
N MET A 52 4.06 0.38 1.67
CA MET A 52 3.65 1.30 2.73
C MET A 52 2.70 2.38 2.22
N ASN A 53 2.97 2.99 1.07
CA ASN A 53 2.06 3.99 0.49
C ASN A 53 0.66 3.44 0.19
N GLU A 54 0.56 2.24 -0.39
CA GLU A 54 -0.74 1.61 -0.66
C GLU A 54 -1.51 1.31 0.64
N LEU A 55 -0.82 0.81 1.67
CA LEU A 55 -1.42 0.61 3.00
C LEU A 55 -1.85 1.94 3.65
N GLY A 56 -1.10 3.01 3.38
CA GLY A 56 -1.38 4.38 3.80
C GLY A 56 -2.71 4.91 3.29
N LYS A 57 -3.08 4.55 2.05
CA LYS A 57 -4.36 4.96 1.43
C LYS A 57 -5.57 4.35 2.14
N ILE A 58 -5.40 3.21 2.81
CA ILE A 58 -6.47 2.55 3.58
C ILE A 58 -6.58 3.14 4.98
N THR A 59 -5.43 3.34 5.64
CA THR A 59 -5.39 3.76 7.05
C THR A 59 -5.45 5.27 7.23
N GLY A 60 -5.13 6.05 6.19
CA GLY A 60 -4.98 7.50 6.24
C GLY A 60 -3.77 7.98 7.06
N LYS A 61 -2.85 7.07 7.42
CA LYS A 61 -1.85 7.29 8.47
C LYS A 61 -0.39 7.28 8.02
N ILE A 62 -0.09 6.97 6.77
CA ILE A 62 1.30 6.96 6.29
C ILE A 62 1.55 8.28 5.58
N ARG A 63 2.35 9.15 6.20
CA ARG A 63 2.81 10.40 5.58
C ARG A 63 4.09 10.11 4.80
N VAL A 64 4.32 10.89 3.75
CA VAL A 64 5.58 10.81 2.98
C VAL A 64 6.79 11.02 3.90
N ASP A 65 6.64 11.86 4.93
CA ASP A 65 7.68 12.14 5.92
C ASP A 65 8.11 10.89 6.70
N ASP A 66 7.17 10.02 7.11
CA ASP A 66 7.46 8.78 7.86
C ASP A 66 8.31 7.79 7.05
N ILE A 67 8.09 7.78 5.73
CA ILE A 67 8.82 6.95 4.79
C ILE A 67 10.24 7.48 4.58
N LEU A 68 10.38 8.80 4.42
CA LEU A 68 11.68 9.43 4.23
C LEU A 68 12.55 9.25 5.48
N ASP A 69 11.96 9.37 6.68
CA ASP A 69 12.68 9.12 7.94
C ASP A 69 13.28 7.72 7.98
N VAL A 70 12.55 6.68 7.55
CA VAL A 70 13.07 5.30 7.50
C VAL A 70 14.16 5.14 6.44
N ILE A 71 13.95 5.70 5.24
CA ILE A 71 14.94 5.63 4.15
C ILE A 71 16.25 6.29 4.59
N PHE A 72 16.18 7.50 5.16
CA PHE A 72 17.36 8.26 5.54
C PHE A 72 17.96 7.87 6.89
N LYS A 73 17.28 7.03 7.68
CA LYS A 73 17.83 6.55 8.96
C LYS A 73 19.12 5.75 8.79
N ASP A 74 19.19 4.96 7.72
CA ASP A 74 20.36 4.12 7.42
C ASP A 74 21.32 4.77 6.42
N PHE A 75 20.92 5.85 5.74
CA PHE A 75 21.87 6.80 5.16
C PHE A 75 22.53 7.59 6.30
N CYS A 76 23.43 6.94 7.02
CA CYS A 76 24.57 7.64 7.62
C CYS A 76 25.34 8.28 6.46
N ILE A 77 24.93 9.49 6.06
CA ILE A 77 25.79 10.40 5.34
C ILE A 77 26.97 10.62 6.28
N GLY A 78 28.08 9.99 5.91
CA GLY A 78 29.31 9.98 6.67
C GLY A 78 29.64 11.37 7.19
N LYS A 79 29.95 11.41 8.48
CA LYS A 79 30.81 12.45 9.02
C LYS A 79 32.25 12.14 8.63
#